data_AF-A0A2N3PKC5-F1
#
_entry.id   AF-A0A2N3PKC5-F1
#
_cell.length_a   1.000
_cell.length_b   1.000
_cell.length_c   1.000
_cell.angle_alpha   90.00
_cell.angle_beta   90.00
_cell.angle_gamma   90.00
#
_symmetry.space_group_name_H-M   'P 1'
#
loop_
_entity.id
_entity.type
_entity.pdbx_description
1 polymer ?
#
loop_
_entity_poly.entity_id
_entity_poly.type
_entity_poly.pdbx_seq_one_letter_code
_entity_poly.pdbx_strand_id
1 'polypeptide(L)'
;MATPKPLKAQEHYKVIKNMLKNTNMESLNYDSTLKENEIYSLLDCNNQEFYLIPKKTMQTLINKLKNFENDKYLFKLKQEIYKNMPVDFDDVWCIALNEIKDYKKDPKDIVKHLKKCHPYLFLNFLDKLK
;
A
#
# COMPACT_ATOMS: atom_id res chain seq x y z
N MET A 1 -5.92 -24.10 9.79
CA MET A 1 -6.05 -22.66 10.08
C MET A 1 -6.20 -21.93 8.75
N ALA A 2 -7.35 -21.32 8.46
CA ALA A 2 -7.57 -20.61 7.21
C ALA A 2 -6.84 -19.26 7.24
N THR A 3 -5.81 -19.10 6.42
CA THR A 3 -5.19 -17.78 6.17
C THR A 3 -6.20 -16.88 5.46
N PRO A 4 -6.46 -15.63 5.93
CA PRO A 4 -7.36 -14.71 5.26
C PRO A 4 -6.88 -14.45 3.82
N LYS A 5 -7.79 -14.57 2.84
CA LYS A 5 -7.52 -14.20 1.44
C LYS A 5 -7.00 -12.76 1.39
N PRO A 6 -5.90 -12.47 0.68
CA PRO A 6 -5.37 -11.11 0.62
C PRO A 6 -6.34 -10.20 -0.16
N LEU A 7 -6.88 -9.20 0.53
CA LEU A 7 -7.66 -8.11 -0.06
C LEU A 7 -6.86 -7.44 -1.18
N LYS A 8 -7.40 -7.43 -2.41
CA LYS A 8 -6.84 -6.82 -3.62
C LYS A 8 -6.99 -5.30 -3.54
N ALA A 9 -6.08 -4.62 -2.85
CA ALA A 9 -6.05 -3.17 -2.69
C ALA A 9 -6.15 -2.38 -4.02
N GLN A 10 -5.58 -2.91 -5.13
CA GLN A 10 -5.54 -2.28 -6.47
C GLN A 10 -6.89 -1.92 -7.06
N GLU A 11 -7.95 -2.61 -6.64
CA GLU A 11 -9.31 -2.34 -7.10
C GLU A 11 -9.94 -1.19 -6.30
N HIS A 12 -9.66 -1.09 -5.00
CA HIS A 12 -10.36 -0.15 -4.12
C HIS A 12 -10.06 1.32 -4.43
N TYR A 13 -8.83 1.69 -4.76
CA TYR A 13 -8.53 3.08 -5.14
C TYR A 13 -9.22 3.47 -6.46
N LYS A 14 -9.25 2.56 -7.44
CA LYS A 14 -9.91 2.77 -8.73
C LYS A 14 -11.41 2.89 -8.54
N VAL A 15 -11.98 2.04 -7.69
CA VAL A 15 -13.39 2.04 -7.33
C VAL A 15 -13.77 3.38 -6.68
N ILE A 16 -13.06 3.83 -5.63
CA ILE A 16 -13.36 5.11 -4.97
C ILE A 16 -13.22 6.28 -5.94
N LYS A 17 -12.14 6.30 -6.74
CA LYS A 17 -11.91 7.36 -7.74
C LYS A 17 -12.99 7.38 -8.84
N ASN A 18 -13.47 6.21 -9.27
CA ASN A 18 -14.51 6.12 -10.28
C ASN A 18 -15.89 6.50 -9.71
N MET A 19 -16.18 6.12 -8.46
CA MET A 19 -17.40 6.57 -7.77
C MET A 19 -17.46 8.10 -7.68
N LEU A 20 -16.36 8.76 -7.28
CA LEU A 20 -16.28 10.23 -7.20
C LEU A 20 -16.38 10.95 -8.56
N LYS A 21 -16.10 10.27 -9.67
CA LYS A 21 -16.17 10.84 -11.02
C LYS A 21 -17.55 10.72 -11.65
N ASN A 22 -18.29 9.67 -11.27
CA ASN A 22 -19.57 9.33 -11.88
C ASN A 22 -20.78 9.91 -11.12
N THR A 23 -20.55 10.58 -10.00
CA THR A 23 -21.59 11.29 -9.26
C THR A 23 -21.86 12.65 -9.90
N ASN A 24 -23.11 12.88 -10.29
CA ASN A 24 -23.59 14.21 -10.65
C ASN A 24 -23.40 15.13 -9.44
N MET A 25 -22.43 16.04 -9.52
CA MET A 25 -22.15 17.02 -8.47
C MET A 25 -23.03 18.25 -8.71
N GLU A 26 -24.11 18.36 -7.97
CA GLU A 26 -24.78 19.64 -7.77
C GLU A 26 -24.05 20.37 -6.64
N SER A 27 -23.43 21.51 -6.94
CA SER A 27 -22.74 22.32 -5.95
C SER A 27 -23.76 23.15 -5.17
N LEU A 28 -24.07 22.75 -3.94
CA LEU A 28 -24.81 23.59 -3.02
C LEU A 28 -23.81 24.48 -2.25
N ASN A 29 -23.96 25.80 -2.36
CA ASN A 29 -23.20 26.74 -1.53
C ASN A 29 -23.86 26.79 -0.14
N TYR A 30 -23.19 26.22 0.86
CA TYR A 30 -23.61 26.26 2.25
C TYR A 30 -22.88 27.38 2.97
N ASP A 31 -23.62 28.36 3.49
CA ASP A 31 -23.14 29.62 4.07
C ASP A 31 -22.70 29.47 5.55
N SER A 32 -22.01 28.39 5.88
CA SER A 32 -21.50 28.17 7.23
C SER A 32 -19.98 28.09 7.27
N THR A 33 -19.43 28.53 8.41
CA THR A 33 -18.02 28.43 8.75
C THR A 33 -17.64 26.99 9.08
N LEU A 34 -17.68 26.09 8.08
CA LEU A 34 -17.15 24.75 8.20
C LEU A 34 -15.64 24.82 8.45
N LYS A 35 -15.15 24.10 9.45
CA LYS A 35 -13.72 24.02 9.71
C LYS A 35 -13.07 23.06 8.73
N GLU A 36 -11.97 23.49 8.12
CA GLU A 36 -11.30 22.79 7.00
C GLU A 36 -10.81 21.36 7.34
N ASN A 37 -10.71 21.00 8.62
CA ASN A 37 -10.15 19.73 9.10
C ASN A 37 -11.16 18.84 9.86
N GLU A 38 -12.43 19.22 9.95
CA GLU A 38 -13.45 18.43 10.65
C GLU A 38 -14.25 17.59 9.66
N ILE A 39 -14.71 16.41 10.12
CA ILE A 39 -15.67 15.57 9.40
C ILE A 39 -17.01 15.72 10.13
N TYR A 40 -18.06 16.07 9.39
CA TYR A 40 -19.39 16.23 9.94
C TYR A 40 -20.26 15.04 9.56
N SER A 41 -21.01 14.48 10.50
CA SER A 41 -22.08 13.52 10.21
C SER A 41 -23.41 14.27 10.07
N LEU A 42 -24.20 13.83 9.10
CA LEU A 42 -25.51 14.35 8.77
C LEU A 42 -26.48 13.17 8.83
N LEU A 43 -27.57 13.32 9.55
CA LEU A 43 -28.63 12.31 9.62
C LEU A 43 -29.82 12.81 8.81
N ASP A 44 -30.27 12.02 7.86
CA ASP A 44 -31.52 12.25 7.14
C ASP A 44 -32.73 11.82 7.97
N CYS A 45 -33.92 12.29 7.60
CA CYS A 45 -35.22 11.95 8.17
C CYS A 45 -35.49 10.43 8.23
N ASN A 46 -34.82 9.64 7.38
CA ASN A 46 -34.90 8.19 7.36
C ASN A 46 -33.86 7.49 8.27
N ASN A 47 -33.19 8.22 9.17
CA ASN A 47 -32.03 7.75 9.95
C ASN A 47 -30.86 7.27 9.08
N GLN A 48 -30.77 7.75 7.84
CA GLN A 48 -29.62 7.46 6.99
C GLN A 48 -28.48 8.44 7.31
N GLU A 49 -27.30 7.88 7.58
CA GLU A 49 -26.13 8.67 7.94
C GLU A 49 -25.29 9.03 6.70
N PHE A 50 -24.98 10.31 6.57
CA PHE A 50 -24.13 10.88 5.54
C PHE A 50 -22.94 11.58 6.20
N TYR A 51 -21.81 11.63 5.50
CA TYR A 51 -20.60 12.28 6.00
C TYR A 51 -20.16 13.38 5.07
N LEU A 52 -19.98 14.58 5.60
CA LEU A 52 -19.36 15.71 4.91
C LEU A 52 -17.87 15.71 5.22
N ILE A 53 -17.06 15.43 4.19
CA ILE A 53 -15.60 15.35 4.30
C ILE A 53 -14.99 16.48 3.46
N PRO A 54 -14.13 17.33 4.04
CA PRO A 54 -13.40 18.34 3.28
C PRO A 54 -12.61 17.71 2.14
N LYS A 55 -12.65 18.34 0.96
CA LYS A 55 -11.98 17.84 -0.25
C LYS A 55 -10.49 17.54 -0.01
N LYS A 56 -9.81 18.39 0.76
CA LYS A 56 -8.39 18.23 1.12
C LYS A 56 -8.13 16.96 1.94
N THR A 57 -8.99 16.68 2.91
CA THR A 57 -8.94 15.45 3.73
C THR A 57 -9.16 14.22 2.85
N MET A 58 -10.16 14.26 1.97
CA MET A 58 -10.43 13.16 1.04
C MET A 58 -9.29 12.94 0.04
N GLN A 59 -8.70 14.00 -0.50
CA GLN A 59 -7.52 13.92 -1.36
C GLN A 59 -6.32 13.30 -0.63
N THR A 60 -6.09 13.69 0.62
CA THR A 60 -5.04 13.11 1.46
C THR A 60 -5.26 11.62 1.69
N LEU A 61 -6.50 11.21 1.98
CA LEU A 61 -6.88 9.80 2.12
C LEU A 61 -6.61 9.02 0.82
N ILE A 62 -7.02 9.55 -0.32
CA ILE A 62 -6.79 8.93 -1.63
C ILE A 62 -5.29 8.77 -1.92
N ASN A 63 -4.48 9.78 -1.61
CA ASN A 63 -3.03 9.72 -1.81
C ASN A 63 -2.37 8.68 -0.88
N LYS A 64 -2.78 8.61 0.39
CA LYS A 64 -2.31 7.58 1.32
C LYS A 64 -2.68 6.18 0.85
N LEU A 65 -3.91 5.97 0.37
CA LEU A 65 -4.36 4.69 -0.19
C LEU A 65 -3.55 4.29 -1.42
N LYS A 66 -3.21 5.24 -2.29
CA LYS A 66 -2.34 4.98 -3.46
C LYS A 66 -0.96 4.47 -3.05
N ASN A 67 -0.36 5.07 -2.01
CA ASN A 67 0.98 4.69 -1.57
C ASN A 67 0.98 3.40 -0.73
N PHE A 68 -0.11 3.11 -0.03
CA PHE A 68 -0.26 1.93 0.84
C PHE A 68 0.03 0.61 0.12
N GLU A 69 -0.28 0.49 -1.17
CA GLU A 69 0.03 -0.71 -1.95
C GLU A 69 1.52 -0.93 -2.13
N ASN A 70 2.23 0.14 -2.47
CA ASN A 70 3.68 0.11 -2.61
C ASN A 70 4.32 -0.18 -1.25
N ASP A 71 3.84 0.44 -0.18
CA ASP A 71 4.32 0.19 1.18
C ASP A 71 4.09 -1.27 1.60
N LYS A 72 2.91 -1.82 1.30
CA LYS A 72 2.59 -3.24 1.53
C LYS A 72 3.49 -4.17 0.72
N TYR A 73 3.79 -3.81 -0.52
CA TYR A 73 4.73 -4.55 -1.35
C TYR A 73 6.13 -4.56 -0.76
N LEU A 74 6.66 -3.37 -0.44
CA LEU A 74 7.98 -3.19 0.15
C LEU A 74 8.09 -3.95 1.48
N PHE A 75 7.05 -3.91 2.31
CA PHE A 75 7.01 -4.66 3.56
C PHE A 75 7.12 -6.18 3.34
N LYS A 76 6.38 -6.74 2.37
CA LYS A 76 6.51 -8.16 2.00
C LYS A 76 7.90 -8.51 1.50
N LEU A 77 8.50 -7.63 0.69
CA LEU A 77 9.87 -7.84 0.21
C LEU A 77 10.89 -7.85 1.35
N LYS A 78 10.78 -6.92 2.31
CA LYS A 78 11.61 -6.94 3.52
C LYS A 78 11.48 -8.27 4.26
N GLN A 79 10.25 -8.75 4.46
CA GLN A 79 10.02 -10.04 5.11
C GLN A 79 10.68 -11.21 4.35
N GLU A 80 10.57 -11.25 3.03
CA GLU A 80 11.18 -12.32 2.24
C GLU A 80 12.71 -12.26 2.22
N ILE A 81 13.30 -11.05 2.22
CA ILE A 81 14.74 -10.88 2.38
C ILE A 81 15.17 -11.42 3.75
N TYR A 82 14.53 -11.00 4.84
CA TYR A 82 14.84 -11.49 6.20
C TYR A 82 14.76 -13.02 6.31
N LYS A 83 13.73 -13.65 5.73
CA LYS A 83 13.59 -15.12 5.72
C LYS A 83 14.73 -15.84 5.02
N ASN A 84 15.39 -15.17 4.06
CA ASN A 84 16.51 -15.73 3.32
C ASN A 84 17.87 -15.44 3.98
N MET A 85 17.88 -14.86 5.19
CA MET A 85 19.07 -14.63 6.02
C MET A 85 20.16 -13.85 5.26
N PRO A 86 19.95 -12.55 5.03
CA PRO A 86 20.96 -11.69 4.42
C PRO A 86 22.17 -11.61 5.35
N VAL A 87 23.37 -11.50 4.77
CA VAL A 87 24.60 -11.23 5.51
C VAL A 87 24.55 -9.82 6.09
N ASP A 88 24.19 -8.85 5.25
CA ASP A 88 23.87 -7.48 5.62
C ASP A 88 22.52 -7.11 5.00
N PHE A 89 21.55 -6.77 5.85
CA PHE A 89 20.20 -6.46 5.39
C PHE A 89 20.16 -5.17 4.56
N ASP A 90 20.90 -4.14 4.96
CA ASP A 90 20.81 -2.82 4.33
C ASP A 90 21.43 -2.86 2.92
N ASP A 91 22.52 -3.60 2.74
CA ASP A 91 23.13 -3.85 1.43
C ASP A 91 22.18 -4.59 0.50
N VAL A 92 21.58 -5.70 0.98
CA VAL A 92 20.62 -6.47 0.18
C VAL A 92 19.39 -5.63 -0.13
N TRP A 93 18.93 -4.81 0.81
CA TRP A 93 17.78 -3.95 0.64
C TRP A 93 18.02 -2.88 -0.43
N CYS A 94 19.19 -2.24 -0.43
CA CYS A 94 19.58 -1.26 -1.43
C CYS A 94 19.58 -1.85 -2.84
N ILE A 95 20.16 -3.05 -3.01
CA ILE A 95 20.20 -3.75 -4.29
C ILE A 95 18.80 -4.19 -4.71
N ALA A 96 18.00 -4.71 -3.76
CA ALA A 96 16.63 -5.10 -4.03
C ALA A 96 15.77 -3.92 -4.50
N LEU A 97 15.93 -2.73 -3.91
CA LEU A 97 15.22 -1.53 -4.37
C LEU A 97 15.59 -1.13 -5.80
N ASN A 98 16.87 -1.26 -6.18
CA ASN A 98 17.32 -1.01 -7.56
C ASN A 98 16.77 -2.05 -8.56
N GLU A 99 16.49 -3.26 -8.10
CA GLU A 99 15.94 -4.37 -8.89
C GLU A 99 14.43 -4.20 -9.17
N ILE A 100 13.70 -3.50 -8.29
CA ILE A 100 12.25 -3.26 -8.42
C ILE A 100 12.01 -2.23 -9.53
N LYS A 101 11.91 -2.72 -10.77
CA LYS A 101 11.47 -1.92 -11.91
C LYS A 101 9.95 -1.76 -11.96
N ASP A 102 9.19 -2.73 -11.43
CA ASP A 102 7.73 -2.71 -11.36
C ASP A 102 7.26 -3.43 -10.10
N TYR A 103 6.41 -2.78 -9.28
CA TYR A 103 5.90 -3.26 -7.98
C TYR A 103 4.90 -4.43 -8.09
N LYS A 104 4.92 -5.16 -9.21
CA LYS A 104 4.00 -6.25 -9.53
C LYS A 104 4.63 -7.63 -9.46
N LYS A 105 5.96 -7.73 -9.56
CA LYS A 105 6.66 -9.02 -9.47
C LYS A 105 6.56 -9.59 -8.06
N ASP A 106 6.33 -10.89 -7.91
CA ASP A 106 6.28 -11.51 -6.58
C ASP A 106 7.62 -11.23 -5.85
N PRO A 107 7.60 -10.66 -4.63
CA PRO A 107 8.81 -10.45 -3.83
C PRO A 107 9.68 -11.69 -3.67
N LYS A 108 9.10 -12.90 -3.68
CA LYS A 108 9.86 -14.15 -3.64
C LYS A 108 10.76 -14.34 -4.86
N ASP A 109 10.27 -13.97 -6.03
CA ASP A 109 11.02 -14.11 -7.28
C ASP A 109 12.15 -13.09 -7.36
N ILE A 110 11.94 -11.90 -6.78
CA ILE A 110 13.00 -10.90 -6.59
C ILE A 110 14.10 -11.47 -5.71
N VAL A 111 13.77 -12.01 -4.54
CA VAL A 111 14.79 -12.58 -3.63
C VAL A 111 15.51 -13.78 -4.25
N LYS A 112 14.80 -14.65 -4.98
CA LYS A 112 15.45 -15.74 -5.74
C LYS A 112 16.43 -15.21 -6.78
N HIS A 113 16.06 -14.15 -7.50
CA HIS A 113 16.94 -13.52 -8.47
C HIS A 113 18.18 -12.93 -7.79
N LEU A 114 18.01 -12.20 -6.69
CA LEU A 114 19.09 -11.63 -5.89
C LEU A 114 20.06 -12.72 -5.40
N LYS A 115 19.57 -13.85 -4.88
CA LYS A 115 20.43 -14.98 -4.48
C LYS A 115 21.22 -15.58 -5.63
N LYS A 116 20.68 -15.55 -6.85
CA LYS A 116 21.34 -16.07 -8.05
C LYS A 116 22.43 -15.12 -8.55
N CYS A 117 22.14 -13.82 -8.58
CA CYS A 117 23.07 -12.79 -9.07
C CYS A 117 24.13 -12.42 -8.04
N HIS A 118 23.76 -12.43 -6.76
CA HIS A 118 24.58 -12.00 -5.63
C HIS A 118 24.52 -13.01 -4.48
N PRO A 119 25.03 -14.25 -4.67
CA PRO A 119 24.96 -15.30 -3.65
C PRO A 119 25.70 -14.92 -2.35
N TYR A 120 26.75 -14.09 -2.44
CA TYR A 120 27.55 -13.63 -1.30
C TYR A 120 26.77 -12.73 -0.33
N LEU A 121 25.62 -12.19 -0.74
CA LEU A 121 24.78 -11.36 0.10
C LEU A 121 23.91 -12.17 1.07
N PHE A 122 23.86 -13.49 0.94
CA PHE A 122 23.02 -14.35 1.74
C PHE A 122 23.84 -15.45 2.41
N LEU A 123 23.46 -15.81 3.63
CA LEU A 123 24.13 -16.88 4.36
C LEU A 123 23.82 -18.24 3.72
N ASN A 124 24.87 -18.94 3.29
CA ASN A 124 24.80 -20.34 2.86
C ASN A 124 25.42 -21.23 3.95
N PHE A 125 24.58 -21.90 4.74
CA PHE A 125 25.05 -22.80 5.80
C PHE A 125 25.73 -24.07 5.27
N LEU A 126 25.60 -24.37 3.97
CA LEU A 126 26.29 -25.48 3.32
C LEU A 126 27.82 -25.30 3.29
N ASP A 127 28.33 -24.07 3.37
CA ASP A 127 29.78 -23.81 3.42
C ASP A 127 30.38 -23.90 4.83
N LYS A 128 29.56 -23.99 5.89
CA LYS A 128 30.03 -24.01 7.30
C LYS A 128 30.16 -25.42 7.90
N LEU A 129 29.96 -26.48 7.12
CA LEU A 129 30.06 -27.88 7.56
C LEU A 129 31.25 -28.64 6.93
N LYS A 130 32.26 -27.93 6.41
CA LYS A 130 33.53 -28.53 5.98
C LYS A 130 34.65 -28.23 6.96
#